data_AF-A0A5F2HVN5-F1
#
_entry.id   AF-A0A5F2HVN5-F1
#
_cell.length_a   1.000
_cell.length_b   1.000
_cell.length_c   1.000
_cell.angle_alpha   90.00
_cell.angle_beta   90.00
_cell.angle_gamma   90.00
#
_symmetry.space_group_name_H-M   'P 1'
#
loop_
_entity.id
_entity.type
_entity.pdbx_description
1 polymer ?
#
loop_
_entity_poly.entity_id
_entity_poly.type
_entity_poly.pdbx_seq_one_letter_code
_entity_poly.pdbx_strand_id
1 'polypeptide(L)'
;MAMFRKLRTRLGLRKPYPGQYVTMGRKTHGVDCTNVFNATAEAPVILGSYTAVAAGALFIAAGEHPTSSVSTFFVDSANITKGPITVGNDV
;
A
#
# COMPACT_ATOMS: atom_id res chain seq x y z
N MET A 1 7.68 22.03 2.60
CA MET A 1 6.31 22.58 2.76
C MET A 1 5.34 21.48 3.20
N ALA A 2 5.21 21.22 4.51
CA ALA A 2 4.38 20.13 5.05
C ALA A 2 3.45 20.54 6.21
N MET A 3 3.41 21.83 6.57
CA MET A 3 2.93 22.28 7.88
C MET A 3 1.44 22.06 8.17
N PHE A 4 0.60 21.75 7.18
CA PHE A 4 -0.85 21.55 7.39
C PHE A 4 -1.42 20.35 6.65
N ARG A 5 -0.58 19.37 6.27
CA ARG A 5 -1.03 18.24 5.44
C ARG A 5 -2.13 17.42 6.13
N LYS A 6 -1.96 17.09 7.41
CA LYS A 6 -2.96 16.36 8.22
C LYS A 6 -4.25 17.16 8.39
N LEU A 7 -4.15 18.47 8.67
CA LEU A 7 -5.31 19.34 8.82
C LEU A 7 -6.12 19.42 7.52
N ARG A 8 -5.46 19.62 6.37
CA ARG A 8 -6.12 19.65 5.06
C ARG A 8 -6.83 18.34 4.71
N THR A 9 -6.28 17.20 5.10
CA THR A 9 -6.98 15.91 4.95
C THR A 9 -8.20 15.83 5.86
N ARG A 10 -8.10 16.26 7.13
CA ARG A 10 -9.26 16.30 8.06
C ARG A 10 -10.38 17.24 7.61
N LEU A 11 -10.03 18.35 6.97
CA LEU A 11 -10.98 19.31 6.40
C LEU A 11 -11.53 18.89 5.03
N GLY A 12 -11.17 17.72 4.51
CA GLY A 12 -11.60 17.25 3.18
C GLY A 12 -10.95 17.97 1.99
N LEU A 13 -10.02 18.89 2.22
CA LEU A 13 -9.30 19.67 1.20
C LEU A 13 -8.22 18.85 0.46
N ARG A 14 -8.00 17.59 0.88
CA ARG A 14 -7.04 16.67 0.27
C ARG A 14 -7.46 15.23 0.54
N LYS A 15 -7.37 14.37 -0.49
CA LYS A 15 -7.55 12.92 -0.32
C LYS A 15 -6.53 12.34 0.69
N PRO A 16 -6.94 11.37 1.52
CA PRO A 16 -6.03 10.68 2.43
C PRO A 16 -4.92 9.98 1.65
N TYR A 17 -3.75 9.86 2.28
CA TYR A 17 -2.63 9.12 1.72
C TYR A 17 -2.87 7.61 1.91
N PRO A 18 -2.55 6.75 0.93
CA PRO A 18 -2.96 5.34 0.95
C PRO A 18 -2.32 4.50 2.07
N GLY A 19 -1.20 4.93 2.64
CA GLY A 19 -0.61 4.25 3.81
C GLY A 19 0.79 4.75 4.14
N GLN A 20 1.31 4.36 5.31
CA GLN A 20 2.66 4.75 5.75
C GLN A 20 3.77 4.13 4.88
N TYR A 21 3.59 2.89 4.45
CA TYR A 21 4.58 2.12 3.66
C TYR A 21 4.23 2.07 2.17
N VAL A 22 3.49 3.09 1.71
CA VAL A 22 3.12 3.26 0.30
C VAL A 22 3.86 4.46 -0.24
N THR A 23 4.52 4.31 -1.37
CA THR A 23 5.16 5.42 -2.10
C THR A 23 4.48 5.57 -3.46
N MET A 24 4.22 6.83 -3.86
CA MET A 24 3.58 7.14 -5.14
C MET A 24 4.40 8.14 -5.92
N GLY A 25 4.68 7.83 -7.18
CA GLY A 25 5.24 8.76 -8.14
C GLY A 25 4.30 9.92 -8.47
N ARG A 26 4.83 10.90 -9.19
CA ARG A 26 4.04 12.08 -9.59
C ARG A 26 2.93 11.66 -10.56
N LYS A 27 1.80 12.37 -10.52
CA LYS A 27 0.65 12.17 -11.43
C LYS A 27 0.01 10.77 -11.37
N THR A 28 0.40 9.93 -10.41
CA THR A 28 -0.27 8.68 -10.11
C THR A 28 -1.58 8.94 -9.38
N HIS A 29 -2.65 8.26 -9.79
CA HIS A 29 -4.00 8.49 -9.28
C HIS A 29 -4.80 7.18 -9.19
N GLY A 30 -5.98 7.27 -8.57
CA GLY A 30 -6.86 6.10 -8.36
C GLY A 30 -6.46 5.21 -7.18
N VAL A 31 -5.53 5.67 -6.33
CA VAL A 31 -5.03 4.94 -5.16
C VAL A 31 -5.49 5.61 -3.87
N ASP A 32 -6.15 4.85 -3.01
CA ASP A 32 -6.51 5.22 -1.65
C ASP A 32 -6.21 4.08 -0.66
N CYS A 33 -6.67 4.21 0.59
CA CYS A 33 -6.41 3.24 1.64
C CYS A 33 -7.13 1.89 1.45
N THR A 34 -8.07 1.79 0.52
CA THR A 34 -8.75 0.53 0.19
C THR A 34 -7.98 -0.30 -0.85
N ASN A 35 -7.06 0.33 -1.60
CA ASN A 35 -6.26 -0.36 -2.60
C ASN A 35 -5.04 -1.09 -2.02
N VAL A 36 -4.72 -0.91 -0.74
CA VAL A 36 -3.50 -1.46 -0.15
C VAL A 36 -3.82 -2.26 1.11
N PHE A 37 -3.48 -3.55 1.08
CA PHE A 37 -3.61 -4.45 2.21
C PHE A 37 -2.25 -4.78 2.83
N ASN A 38 -2.14 -4.51 4.13
CA ASN A 38 -1.01 -4.87 5.01
C ASN A 38 0.38 -4.53 4.46
N ALA A 39 0.57 -3.30 3.97
CA ALA A 39 1.91 -2.80 3.65
C ALA A 39 2.73 -2.62 4.93
N THR A 40 3.97 -3.10 4.95
CA THR A 40 4.90 -3.01 6.08
C THR A 40 6.25 -2.45 5.63
N ALA A 41 7.21 -2.31 6.55
CA ALA A 41 8.56 -1.89 6.19
C ALA A 41 9.29 -2.94 5.32
N GLU A 42 9.01 -4.22 5.54
CA GLU A 42 9.55 -5.36 4.78
C GLU A 42 8.81 -5.57 3.45
N ALA A 43 7.54 -5.14 3.39
CA ALA A 43 6.65 -5.29 2.25
C ALA A 43 6.04 -3.94 1.81
N PRO A 44 6.86 -2.97 1.36
CA PRO A 44 6.33 -1.69 0.90
C PRO A 44 5.64 -1.81 -0.46
N VAL A 45 4.71 -0.91 -0.74
CA VAL A 45 4.08 -0.77 -2.07
C VAL A 45 4.60 0.49 -2.74
N ILE A 46 5.29 0.34 -3.87
CA ILE A 46 5.96 1.41 -4.59
C ILE A 46 5.31 1.55 -5.96
N LEU A 47 4.61 2.66 -6.17
CA LEU A 47 3.98 2.98 -7.45
C LEU A 47 4.80 4.03 -8.18
N GLY A 48 5.11 3.76 -9.45
CA GLY A 48 5.78 4.68 -10.35
C GLY A 48 4.98 5.95 -10.61
N SER A 49 5.48 6.77 -11.52
CA SER A 49 4.83 8.01 -11.96
C SER A 49 3.87 7.76 -13.12
N TYR A 50 2.84 8.59 -13.23
CA TYR A 50 1.82 8.55 -14.29
C TYR A 50 0.98 7.27 -14.33
N THR A 51 0.99 6.49 -13.26
CA THR A 51 0.20 5.25 -13.15
C THR A 51 -1.28 5.54 -12.88
N ALA A 52 -2.19 4.78 -13.50
CA ALA A 52 -3.63 4.92 -13.30
C ALA A 52 -4.20 3.63 -12.68
N VAL A 53 -4.48 3.66 -11.38
CA VAL A 53 -5.02 2.47 -10.68
C VAL A 53 -6.54 2.49 -10.73
N ALA A 54 -7.13 1.43 -11.27
CA ALA A 54 -8.58 1.28 -11.36
C ALA A 54 -9.23 1.13 -9.97
N ALA A 55 -10.47 1.59 -9.86
CA ALA A 55 -11.28 1.36 -8.66
C ALA A 55 -11.42 -0.16 -8.40
N GLY A 56 -11.16 -0.58 -7.16
CA GLY A 56 -11.22 -1.99 -6.75
C GLY A 56 -9.94 -2.81 -6.98
N ALA A 57 -8.90 -2.25 -7.62
CA ALA A 57 -7.60 -2.90 -7.66
C ALA A 57 -6.99 -2.98 -6.26
N LEU A 58 -6.45 -4.14 -5.88
CA LEU A 58 -5.91 -4.38 -4.54
C LEU A 58 -4.47 -4.89 -4.61
N PHE A 59 -3.57 -4.21 -3.90
CA PHE A 59 -2.20 -4.64 -3.66
C PHE A 59 -2.14 -5.37 -2.30
N ILE A 60 -1.83 -6.67 -2.32
CA ILE A 60 -1.70 -7.51 -1.11
C ILE A 60 -0.21 -7.64 -0.79
N ALA A 61 0.29 -6.86 0.18
CA ALA A 61 1.72 -6.77 0.45
C ALA A 61 2.24 -7.86 1.42
N ALA A 62 1.72 -7.91 2.65
CA ALA A 62 2.03 -8.97 3.61
C ALA A 62 0.77 -9.78 3.94
N GLY A 63 0.37 -10.66 3.02
CA GLY A 63 -0.84 -11.49 3.15
C GLY A 63 -0.58 -12.98 3.11
N GLU A 64 0.68 -13.41 3.22
CA GLU A 64 1.03 -14.83 3.07
C GLU A 64 0.73 -15.62 4.33
N HIS A 65 0.38 -16.89 4.15
CA HIS A 65 0.18 -17.86 5.22
C HIS A 65 1.29 -18.93 5.20
N PRO A 66 1.68 -19.51 6.35
CA PRO A 66 2.70 -20.56 6.38
C PRO A 66 2.16 -21.82 5.70
N THR A 67 2.71 -22.18 4.54
CA THR A 67 2.31 -23.37 3.77
C THR A 67 3.22 -24.58 4.04
N SER A 68 4.36 -24.38 4.68
CA SER A 68 5.30 -25.44 5.09
C SER A 68 5.00 -26.03 6.48
N SER A 69 3.92 -25.58 7.12
CA SER A 69 3.51 -26.00 8.46
C SER A 69 2.28 -26.91 8.40
N VAL A 70 2.01 -27.66 9.47
CA VAL A 70 0.81 -28.52 9.60
C VAL A 70 -0.49 -27.71 9.53
N SER A 71 -0.44 -26.42 9.84
CA SER A 71 -1.56 -25.49 9.74
C SER A 71 -1.13 -24.18 9.07
N THR A 72 -2.03 -23.61 8.28
CA THR A 72 -1.91 -22.26 7.69
C THR A 72 -2.40 -21.16 8.63
N PHE A 73 -2.89 -21.54 9.82
CA PHE A 73 -3.29 -20.60 10.87
C PHE A 73 -2.06 -19.89 11.45
N PHE A 74 -2.16 -18.57 11.62
CA PHE A 74 -1.08 -17.78 12.23
C PHE A 74 -1.05 -18.03 13.74
N VAL A 75 -0.09 -18.85 14.17
CA VAL A 75 0.18 -19.05 15.61
C VAL A 75 1.11 -17.93 16.13
N ASP A 76 1.81 -17.25 15.24
CA ASP A 76 2.75 -16.17 15.57
C ASP A 76 2.44 -14.89 14.77
N SER A 77 2.77 -13.73 15.34
CA SER A 77 2.41 -12.39 14.82
C SER A 77 3.22 -11.92 13.60
N ALA A 78 4.07 -12.79 13.05
CA ALA A 78 4.94 -12.46 11.94
C ALA A 78 4.13 -12.30 10.65
N ASN A 79 4.12 -11.09 10.10
CA ASN A 79 3.61 -10.79 8.77
C ASN A 79 4.51 -11.47 7.73
N ILE A 80 4.07 -12.62 7.21
CA ILE A 80 4.79 -13.30 6.12
C ILE A 80 4.56 -12.49 4.84
N THR A 81 5.64 -12.22 4.13
CA THR A 81 5.63 -11.42 2.91
C THR A 81 6.57 -12.00 1.85
N LYS A 82 6.29 -11.67 0.60
CA LYS A 82 7.17 -11.92 -0.57
C LYS A 82 8.09 -10.74 -0.88
N GLY A 83 8.10 -9.72 -0.02
CA GLY A 83 8.89 -8.50 -0.19
C GLY A 83 8.10 -7.37 -0.88
N PRO A 84 8.81 -6.40 -1.49
CA PRO A 84 8.20 -5.19 -2.01
C PRO A 84 7.37 -5.43 -3.28
N ILE A 85 6.23 -4.74 -3.38
CA ILE A 85 5.48 -4.61 -4.65
C ILE A 85 5.96 -3.35 -5.36
N THR A 86 6.45 -3.49 -6.59
CA THR A 86 6.89 -2.35 -7.41
C THR A 86 6.12 -2.30 -8.71
N VAL A 87 5.39 -1.21 -8.94
CA VAL A 87 4.74 -0.88 -10.21
C VAL A 87 5.59 0.15 -10.93
N GLY A 88 5.88 -0.10 -12.21
CA GLY A 88 6.65 0.80 -13.05
C GLY A 88 5.96 2.14 -13.32
N ASN A 89 6.63 3.00 -14.08
CA ASN A 89 6.01 4.22 -14.59
C ASN A 89 5.07 3.89 -15.75
N ASP A 90 3.98 4.65 -15.89
CA ASP A 90 3.02 4.55 -17.02
C ASP A 90 2.39 3.15 -17.17
N VAL A 91 1.84 2.66 -16.06
CA VAL A 91 1.06 1.40 -15.95
C VAL A 91 -0.38 1.74 -15.59
#